data_AF-A0A899NFT0-F1
#
_entry.id   AF-A0A899NFT0-F1
#
_cell.length_a   1.000
_cell.length_b   1.000
_cell.length_c   1.000
_cell.angle_alpha   90.00
_cell.angle_beta   90.00
_cell.angle_gamma   90.00
#
_symmetry.space_group_name_H-M   'P 1'
#
loop_
_entity.id
_entity.type
_entity.pdbx_description
1 polymer ?
#
loop_
_entity_poly.entity_id
_entity_poly.type
_entity_poly.pdbx_seq_one_letter_code
_entity_poly.pdbx_strand_id
1 'polypeptide(L)'
;MATTEKAKVTDNAKQGQIKRNNRGNRTRSPEPTQNKGQAPTRERREYSNPEITVPFQLQTQEGIRMQQRHYNLMSKALFNLTINSTGLERLGVKGAIDRTKKAVSEILAGPEKEISFGISTLTKVLEEAEASGTSRIEEVSYTAPRDYSIRVRTPDAMRVVRLFRSFDELITLLDRLWLNNLFNQDEVDDYKTRLRDSIRNMVNTLDRHASATVEELNDNNGKNADVASPANKEQSEAEATQTESHTEA
;
A
#
# COMPACT_ATOMS: atom_id res chain seq x y z
N MET A 1 18.67 -18.81 60.36
CA MET A 1 17.50 -19.10 61.22
C MET A 1 16.34 -18.25 60.73
N ALA A 2 15.19 -18.90 60.44
CA ALA A 2 13.81 -18.39 60.36
C ALA A 2 13.50 -17.12 59.52
N THR A 3 12.48 -17.02 58.65
CA THR A 3 11.34 -17.89 58.31
C THR A 3 10.70 -17.34 57.03
N THR A 4 10.12 -18.25 56.25
CA THR A 4 9.31 -18.08 55.04
C THR A 4 7.95 -17.44 55.34
N GLU A 5 7.34 -16.70 54.40
CA GLU A 5 5.95 -16.96 54.03
C GLU A 5 5.53 -16.39 52.66
N LYS A 6 4.91 -17.27 51.88
CA LYS A 6 4.29 -17.05 50.57
C LYS A 6 2.84 -16.61 50.78
N ALA A 7 2.40 -15.54 50.13
CA ALA A 7 0.98 -15.22 50.05
C ALA A 7 0.32 -15.96 48.88
N LYS A 8 -0.80 -16.59 49.23
CA LYS A 8 -1.54 -17.65 48.56
C LYS A 8 -2.69 -17.02 47.76
N VAL A 9 -2.76 -17.32 46.46
CA VAL A 9 -3.94 -17.04 45.63
C VAL A 9 -4.99 -18.11 45.99
N THR A 10 -6.14 -17.68 46.50
CA THR A 10 -7.30 -18.54 46.73
C THR A 10 -8.34 -18.29 45.65
N ASP A 11 -8.60 -19.34 44.85
CA ASP A 11 -9.86 -19.58 44.15
C ASP A 11 -11.03 -19.58 45.13
N ASN A 12 -12.17 -18.99 44.72
CA ASN A 12 -13.41 -19.75 44.78
C ASN A 12 -14.51 -19.23 43.85
N ALA A 13 -15.24 -20.21 43.35
CA ALA A 13 -16.28 -20.15 42.35
C ALA A 13 -17.66 -19.70 42.90
N LYS A 14 -18.52 -19.24 41.98
CA LYS A 14 -19.98 -19.48 41.86
C LYS A 14 -20.50 -18.70 40.64
N GLN A 15 -20.60 -19.30 39.45
CA GLN A 15 -21.79 -20.01 38.93
C GLN A 15 -23.13 -19.30 39.16
N GLY A 16 -23.70 -18.79 38.05
CA GLY A 16 -25.10 -18.41 37.89
C GLY A 16 -25.50 -18.65 36.43
N GLN A 17 -26.35 -19.64 36.23
CA GLN A 17 -26.92 -20.14 34.98
C GLN A 17 -27.77 -19.06 34.27
N ILE A 18 -28.00 -19.13 32.95
CA ILE A 18 -29.32 -19.49 32.39
C ILE A 18 -29.27 -19.70 30.86
N LYS A 19 -29.68 -20.92 30.47
CA LYS A 19 -30.46 -21.38 29.28
C LYS A 19 -29.90 -21.22 27.85
N ARG A 20 -29.33 -22.35 27.40
CA ARG A 20 -29.19 -22.76 25.99
C ARG A 20 -30.54 -23.26 25.45
N ASN A 21 -30.97 -22.76 24.29
CA ASN A 21 -32.06 -23.38 23.53
C ASN A 21 -31.49 -24.36 22.50
N ASN A 22 -31.84 -25.62 22.70
CA ASN A 22 -31.52 -26.78 21.89
C ASN A 22 -32.69 -27.05 20.94
N ARG A 23 -32.48 -27.02 19.62
CA ARG A 23 -33.46 -27.49 18.63
C ARG A 23 -32.76 -28.20 17.48
N GLY A 24 -33.02 -29.50 17.36
CA GLY A 24 -33.07 -30.21 16.08
C GLY A 24 -31.79 -30.89 15.62
N ASN A 25 -31.48 -32.03 16.23
CA ASN A 25 -30.56 -33.02 15.70
C ASN A 25 -31.21 -33.72 14.49
N ARG A 26 -30.70 -33.50 13.27
CA ARG A 26 -30.94 -34.36 12.10
C ARG A 26 -29.58 -34.85 11.62
N THR A 27 -29.26 -36.09 11.97
CA THR A 27 -28.20 -36.89 11.37
C THR A 27 -28.46 -37.04 9.87
N ARG A 28 -27.72 -36.29 9.05
CA ARG A 28 -27.54 -36.58 7.62
C ARG A 28 -26.33 -37.49 7.49
N SER A 29 -26.55 -38.73 7.08
CA SER A 29 -25.50 -39.61 6.56
C SER A 29 -24.79 -38.92 5.40
N PRO A 30 -23.45 -39.03 5.27
CA PRO A 30 -22.76 -38.52 4.10
C PRO A 30 -22.97 -39.50 2.95
N GLU A 31 -23.86 -39.18 2.02
CA GLU A 31 -23.80 -39.75 0.67
C GLU A 31 -22.47 -39.33 0.01
N PRO A 32 -21.81 -40.21 -0.75
CA PRO A 32 -20.58 -39.89 -1.45
C PRO A 32 -20.89 -38.90 -2.57
N THR A 33 -20.56 -37.63 -2.37
CA THR A 33 -20.54 -36.65 -3.44
C THR A 33 -19.48 -37.06 -4.45
N GLN A 34 -19.94 -37.58 -5.59
CA GLN A 34 -19.11 -37.80 -6.78
C GLN A 34 -18.46 -36.46 -7.16
N ASN A 35 -17.15 -36.41 -6.96
CA ASN A 35 -16.30 -35.26 -7.23
C ASN A 35 -16.26 -35.03 -8.75
N LYS A 36 -17.13 -34.17 -9.28
CA LYS A 36 -17.07 -33.73 -10.68
C LYS A 36 -15.75 -32.97 -10.88
N GLY A 37 -14.84 -33.61 -11.62
CA GLY A 37 -13.61 -33.09 -12.21
C GLY A 37 -13.10 -31.76 -11.65
N GLN A 38 -12.24 -31.83 -10.63
CA GLN A 38 -11.30 -30.73 -10.38
C GLN A 38 -10.41 -30.61 -11.61
N ALA A 39 -10.54 -29.51 -12.35
CA ALA A 39 -9.60 -29.14 -13.39
C ALA A 39 -8.17 -29.19 -12.80
N PRO A 40 -7.18 -29.68 -13.55
CA PRO A 40 -5.82 -29.83 -13.04
C PRO A 40 -5.35 -28.47 -12.53
N THR A 41 -4.88 -28.43 -11.28
CA THR A 41 -4.32 -27.24 -10.65
C THR A 41 -3.10 -26.83 -11.48
N ARG A 42 -3.27 -25.89 -12.42
CA ARG A 42 -2.16 -25.36 -13.21
C ARG A 42 -1.14 -24.79 -12.24
N GLU A 43 0.04 -25.39 -12.20
CA GLU A 43 1.17 -24.92 -11.40
C GLU A 43 1.45 -23.47 -11.82
N ARG A 44 1.29 -22.52 -10.89
CA ARG A 44 1.52 -21.10 -11.17
C ARG A 44 3.02 -20.93 -11.42
N ARG A 45 3.40 -20.71 -12.68
CA ARG A 45 4.77 -20.34 -13.02
C ARG A 45 5.14 -19.04 -12.31
N GLU A 46 6.29 -19.02 -11.66
CA GLU A 46 6.83 -17.80 -11.07
C GLU A 46 7.23 -16.83 -12.18
N TYR A 47 6.82 -15.57 -12.04
CA TYR A 47 7.19 -14.52 -12.99
C TYR A 47 8.44 -13.80 -12.48
N SER A 48 9.46 -13.69 -13.35
CA SER A 48 10.64 -12.86 -13.08
C SER A 48 10.30 -11.39 -13.27
N ASN A 49 10.42 -10.59 -12.20
CA ASN A 49 10.24 -9.14 -12.23
C ASN A 49 11.54 -8.43 -11.84
N PRO A 50 11.93 -7.33 -12.52
CA PRO A 50 13.08 -6.54 -12.11
C PRO A 50 12.86 -5.91 -10.74
N GLU A 51 13.90 -5.89 -9.92
CA GLU A 51 13.85 -5.38 -8.55
C GLU A 51 15.19 -4.71 -8.19
N ILE A 52 15.11 -3.57 -7.49
CA ILE A 52 16.27 -2.88 -6.94
C ILE A 52 16.15 -2.92 -5.41
N THR A 53 17.22 -3.33 -4.73
CA THR A 53 17.31 -3.19 -3.27
C THR A 53 17.98 -1.87 -2.93
N VAL A 54 17.28 -1.03 -2.17
CA VAL A 54 17.69 0.34 -1.83
C VAL A 54 17.94 0.42 -0.32
N PRO A 55 19.21 0.49 0.11
CA PRO A 55 19.53 0.81 1.48
C PRO A 55 19.35 2.32 1.74
N PHE A 56 18.85 2.68 2.93
CA PHE A 56 18.89 4.05 3.45
C PHE A 56 18.64 4.07 4.95
N GLN A 57 19.04 5.18 5.57
CA GLN A 57 18.80 5.46 6.98
C GLN A 57 17.80 6.62 7.10
N LEU A 58 16.93 6.56 8.10
CA LEU A 58 16.09 7.69 8.53
C LEU A 58 16.49 8.07 9.95
N GLN A 59 16.65 9.36 10.18
CA GLN A 59 17.10 9.94 11.44
C GLN A 59 15.92 10.20 12.39
N THR A 60 14.82 10.76 11.85
CA THR A 60 13.75 11.33 12.66
C THR A 60 12.68 10.30 13.01
N GLN A 61 12.07 10.45 14.19
CA GLN A 61 10.97 9.57 14.60
C GLN A 61 9.74 9.70 13.68
N GLU A 62 9.52 10.86 13.08
CA GLU A 62 8.45 11.11 12.12
C GLU A 62 8.73 10.41 10.79
N GLY A 63 9.93 10.54 10.24
CA GLY A 63 10.35 9.83 9.03
C GLY A 63 10.23 8.32 9.19
N ILE A 64 10.73 7.80 10.32
CA ILE A 64 10.60 6.39 10.71
C ILE A 64 9.14 5.93 10.72
N ARG A 65 8.23 6.69 11.35
CA ARG A 65 6.80 6.34 11.43
C ARG A 65 6.14 6.37 10.06
N MET A 66 6.41 7.40 9.26
CA MET A 66 5.84 7.53 7.91
C MET A 66 6.25 6.35 7.03
N GLN A 67 7.55 6.03 7.02
CA GLN A 67 8.08 4.88 6.30
C GLN A 67 7.42 3.57 6.74
N GLN A 68 7.38 3.29 8.04
CA GLN A 68 6.83 2.03 8.56
C GLN A 68 5.35 1.85 8.29
N ARG A 69 4.56 2.93 8.38
CA ARG A 69 3.10 2.87 8.26
C ARG A 69 2.63 2.85 6.81
N HIS A 70 3.34 3.53 5.91
CA HIS A 70 2.78 3.87 4.60
C HIS A 70 3.55 3.30 3.40
N TYR A 71 4.85 2.99 3.53
CA TYR A 71 5.63 2.55 2.38
C TYR A 71 5.06 1.30 1.70
N ASN A 72 4.77 0.25 2.48
CA ASN A 72 4.29 -1.02 1.93
C ASN A 72 2.95 -0.86 1.21
N LEU A 73 2.06 -0.02 1.76
CA LEU A 73 0.75 0.26 1.15
C LEU A 73 0.92 0.99 -0.19
N MET A 74 1.73 2.04 -0.23
CA MET A 74 2.00 2.78 -1.46
C MET A 74 2.72 1.93 -2.50
N SER A 75 3.74 1.17 -2.10
CA SER A 75 4.49 0.30 -3.01
C SER A 75 3.58 -0.75 -3.67
N LYS A 76 2.68 -1.35 -2.89
CA LYS A 76 1.65 -2.26 -3.40
C LYS A 76 0.67 -1.56 -4.34
N ALA A 77 0.15 -0.40 -3.96
CA ALA A 77 -0.78 0.37 -4.79
C ALA A 77 -0.16 0.75 -6.14
N LEU A 78 1.07 1.25 -6.15
CA LEU A 78 1.81 1.62 -7.36
C LEU A 78 2.10 0.41 -8.25
N PHE A 79 2.44 -0.73 -7.66
CA PHE A 79 2.60 -1.97 -8.41
C PHE A 79 1.27 -2.41 -9.05
N ASN A 80 0.18 -2.40 -8.30
CA ASN A 80 -1.14 -2.75 -8.82
C ASN A 80 -1.58 -1.82 -9.95
N LEU A 81 -1.41 -0.50 -9.80
CA LEU A 81 -1.70 0.48 -10.85
C LEU A 81 -0.93 0.18 -12.14
N THR A 82 0.35 -0.18 -12.03
CA THR A 82 1.21 -0.52 -13.17
C THR A 82 0.71 -1.78 -13.89
N ILE A 83 0.39 -2.84 -13.14
CA ILE A 83 -0.05 -4.11 -13.71
C ILE A 83 -1.47 -3.99 -14.28
N ASN A 84 -2.39 -3.37 -13.56
CA ASN A 84 -3.79 -3.25 -13.96
C ASN A 84 -3.94 -2.38 -15.21
N SER A 85 -3.22 -1.26 -15.30
CA SER A 85 -3.25 -0.41 -16.50
C SER A 85 -2.73 -1.15 -17.74
N THR A 86 -1.69 -1.97 -17.58
CA THR A 86 -1.22 -2.87 -18.65
C THR A 86 -2.28 -3.92 -19.01
N GLY A 87 -2.97 -4.47 -18.02
CA GLY A 87 -4.08 -5.40 -18.23
C GLY A 87 -5.24 -4.76 -19.00
N LEU A 88 -5.65 -3.55 -18.62
CA LEU A 88 -6.71 -2.79 -19.27
C LEU A 88 -6.40 -2.51 -20.75
N GLU A 89 -5.16 -2.15 -21.10
CA GLU A 89 -4.79 -1.98 -22.50
C GLU A 89 -4.85 -3.29 -23.29
N ARG A 90 -4.45 -4.42 -22.70
CA ARG A 90 -4.59 -5.74 -23.34
C ARG A 90 -6.05 -6.11 -23.59
N LEU A 91 -6.98 -5.61 -22.76
CA LEU A 91 -8.42 -5.78 -22.93
C LEU A 91 -9.05 -4.74 -23.88
N GLY A 92 -8.25 -3.88 -24.50
CA GLY A 92 -8.72 -2.90 -25.49
C GLY A 92 -9.04 -1.50 -24.94
N VAL A 93 -8.84 -1.25 -23.65
CA VAL A 93 -9.02 0.08 -23.05
C VAL A 93 -7.83 0.97 -23.40
N LYS A 94 -7.91 1.66 -24.53
CA LYS A 94 -6.81 2.48 -25.07
C LYS A 94 -6.42 3.62 -24.12
N GLY A 95 -5.10 3.79 -23.93
CA GLY A 95 -4.53 4.88 -23.13
C GLY A 95 -4.65 4.70 -21.62
N ALA A 96 -4.97 3.50 -21.13
CA ALA A 96 -5.05 3.24 -19.69
C ALA A 96 -3.69 3.40 -19.00
N ILE A 97 -2.58 3.04 -19.66
CA ILE A 97 -1.23 3.21 -19.11
C ILE A 97 -0.90 4.70 -18.94
N ASP A 98 -1.07 5.50 -19.98
CA ASP A 98 -0.71 6.92 -19.95
C ASP A 98 -1.60 7.71 -18.98
N ARG A 99 -2.90 7.40 -18.94
CA ARG A 99 -3.83 7.96 -17.94
C ARG A 99 -3.36 7.65 -16.52
N THR A 100 -2.97 6.41 -16.26
CA THR A 100 -2.50 5.97 -14.94
C THR A 100 -1.20 6.65 -14.55
N LYS A 101 -0.21 6.69 -15.45
CA LYS A 101 1.07 7.39 -15.22
C LYS A 101 0.87 8.87 -14.90
N LYS A 102 -0.03 9.54 -15.63
CA LYS A 102 -0.37 10.93 -15.39
C LYS A 102 -0.99 11.11 -14.01
N ALA A 103 -2.01 10.30 -13.66
CA ALA A 103 -2.65 10.36 -12.36
C ALA A 103 -1.67 10.12 -11.20
N VAL A 104 -0.82 9.09 -11.29
CA VAL A 104 0.22 8.82 -10.29
C VAL A 104 1.18 10.01 -10.16
N SER A 105 1.63 10.56 -11.29
CA SER A 105 2.53 11.71 -11.28
C SER A 105 1.92 12.93 -10.61
N GLU A 106 0.65 13.21 -10.87
CA GLU A 106 -0.09 14.32 -10.24
C GLU A 106 -0.27 14.10 -8.73
N ILE A 107 -0.60 12.88 -8.31
CA ILE A 107 -0.77 12.51 -6.90
C ILE A 107 0.54 12.70 -6.11
N LEU A 108 1.68 12.26 -6.68
CA LEU A 108 2.99 12.38 -6.03
C LEU A 108 3.53 13.82 -6.05
N ALA A 109 3.21 14.60 -7.09
CA ALA A 109 3.79 15.94 -7.29
C ALA A 109 3.46 16.93 -6.16
N GLY A 110 2.31 16.80 -5.50
CA GLY A 110 1.91 17.71 -4.41
C GLY A 110 2.90 17.65 -3.24
N PRO A 111 2.99 16.51 -2.53
CA PRO A 111 3.93 16.34 -1.43
C PRO A 111 5.39 16.51 -1.83
N GLU A 112 5.79 16.06 -3.03
CA GLU A 112 7.16 16.25 -3.54
C GLU A 112 7.54 17.74 -3.65
N LYS A 113 6.65 18.56 -4.23
CA LYS A 113 6.87 20.01 -4.35
C LYS A 113 6.84 20.70 -3.00
N GLU A 114 5.90 20.33 -2.14
CA GLU A 114 5.77 20.91 -0.80
C GLU A 114 7.03 20.66 0.04
N ILE A 115 7.55 19.44 0.03
CA ILE A 115 8.76 19.07 0.77
C ILE A 115 10.00 19.73 0.15
N SER A 116 10.18 19.67 -1.17
CA SER A 116 11.34 20.30 -1.82
C SER A 116 11.37 21.82 -1.61
N PHE A 117 10.22 22.48 -1.68
CA PHE A 117 10.09 23.90 -1.35
C PHE A 117 10.42 24.16 0.12
N GLY A 118 9.88 23.35 1.04
CA GLY A 118 10.17 23.45 2.47
C GLY A 118 11.65 23.32 2.79
N ILE A 119 12.35 22.33 2.21
CA ILE A 119 13.80 22.17 2.36
C ILE A 119 14.51 23.45 1.91
N SER A 120 14.19 23.96 0.71
CA SER A 120 14.83 25.17 0.19
C SER A 120 14.59 26.39 1.08
N THR A 121 13.37 26.58 1.59
CA THR A 121 13.03 27.71 2.45
C THR A 121 13.73 27.62 3.80
N LEU A 122 13.67 26.46 4.48
CA LEU A 122 14.27 26.30 5.81
C LEU A 122 15.80 26.36 5.76
N THR A 123 16.41 25.86 4.67
CA THR A 123 17.86 25.99 4.45
C THR A 123 18.27 27.45 4.35
N LYS A 124 17.52 28.28 3.61
CA LYS A 124 17.80 29.72 3.52
C LYS A 124 17.69 30.43 4.86
N VAL A 125 16.70 30.07 5.69
CA VAL A 125 16.56 30.64 7.04
C VAL A 125 17.79 30.31 7.89
N LEU A 126 18.32 29.08 7.80
CA LEU A 126 19.56 28.71 8.49
C LEU A 126 20.76 29.52 7.96
N GLU A 127 20.92 29.64 6.64
CA GLU A 127 22.00 30.40 6.01
C GLU A 127 21.97 31.89 6.42
N GLU A 128 20.79 32.50 6.45
CA GLU A 128 20.60 33.88 6.90
C GLU A 128 20.93 34.06 8.39
N ALA A 129 20.51 33.11 9.23
CA ALA A 129 20.83 33.11 10.65
C ALA A 129 22.34 32.99 10.90
N GLU A 130 23.02 32.10 10.18
CA GLU A 130 24.48 31.92 10.23
C GLU A 130 25.21 33.20 9.77
N ALA A 131 24.75 33.82 8.67
CA ALA A 131 25.34 35.04 8.15
C ALA A 131 25.16 36.25 9.09
N SER A 132 24.10 36.28 9.89
CA SER A 132 23.84 37.36 10.85
C SER A 132 24.88 37.44 11.98
N GLY A 133 25.64 36.36 12.22
CA GLY A 133 26.68 36.32 13.25
C GLY A 133 26.19 36.45 14.69
N THR A 134 24.87 36.43 14.91
CA THR A 134 24.26 36.67 16.23
C THR A 134 24.53 35.52 17.21
N SER A 135 24.75 34.30 16.69
CA SER A 135 25.03 33.09 17.48
C SER A 135 25.48 31.94 16.57
N ARG A 136 26.35 31.05 17.09
CA ARG A 136 26.73 29.82 16.39
C ARG A 136 25.52 28.89 16.29
N ILE A 137 25.18 28.49 15.07
CA ILE A 137 24.14 27.49 14.80
C ILE A 137 24.75 26.10 14.99
N GLU A 138 24.21 25.31 15.91
CA GLU A 138 24.64 23.94 16.14
C GLU A 138 23.83 22.94 15.29
N GLU A 139 24.48 21.83 14.95
CA GLU A 139 23.85 20.72 14.24
C GLU A 139 23.01 19.84 15.18
N VAL A 140 21.99 19.19 14.61
CA VAL A 140 21.16 18.24 15.35
C VAL A 140 21.68 16.82 15.19
N SER A 141 21.68 16.07 16.29
CA SER A 141 21.95 14.63 16.28
C SER A 141 20.75 13.86 16.82
N TYR A 142 20.59 12.62 16.35
CA TYR A 142 19.48 11.76 16.72
C TYR A 142 19.96 10.57 17.54
N THR A 143 19.17 10.21 18.55
CA THR A 143 19.53 9.17 19.53
C THR A 143 19.35 7.76 18.99
N ALA A 144 18.46 7.56 18.02
CA ALA A 144 18.11 6.23 17.51
C ALA A 144 17.70 6.26 16.02
N PRO A 145 18.62 6.62 15.10
CA PRO A 145 18.37 6.47 13.67
C PRO A 145 18.13 5.01 13.30
N ARG A 146 17.39 4.78 12.20
CA ARG A 146 17.01 3.42 11.76
C ARG A 146 17.35 3.18 10.30
N ASP A 147 18.03 2.08 10.06
CA ASP A 147 18.35 1.60 8.72
C ASP A 147 17.19 0.80 8.11
N TYR A 148 17.03 0.96 6.82
CA TYR A 148 16.05 0.26 5.98
C TYR A 148 16.75 -0.30 4.75
N SER A 149 16.30 -1.49 4.34
CA SER A 149 16.67 -2.10 3.06
C SER A 149 15.39 -2.48 2.34
N ILE A 150 15.04 -1.69 1.34
CA ILE A 150 13.74 -1.75 0.69
C ILE A 150 13.87 -2.28 -0.71
N ARG A 151 12.95 -3.16 -1.09
CA ARG A 151 12.89 -3.69 -2.45
C ARG A 151 11.88 -2.90 -3.29
N VAL A 152 12.38 -2.31 -4.37
CA VAL A 152 11.64 -1.42 -5.28
C VAL A 152 11.40 -2.12 -6.61
N ARG A 153 10.14 -2.17 -7.04
CA ARG A 153 9.71 -2.88 -8.27
C ARG A 153 9.08 -1.97 -9.33
N THR A 154 8.87 -0.69 -9.01
CA THR A 154 8.35 0.31 -9.95
C THR A 154 9.15 1.61 -9.84
N PRO A 155 9.28 2.40 -10.93
CA PRO A 155 9.92 3.71 -10.87
C PRO A 155 9.25 4.65 -9.86
N ASP A 156 7.93 4.64 -9.77
CA ASP A 156 7.20 5.49 -8.83
C ASP A 156 7.43 5.06 -7.37
N ALA A 157 7.64 3.77 -7.09
CA ALA A 157 8.03 3.34 -5.75
C ALA A 157 9.43 3.86 -5.36
N MET A 158 10.33 4.06 -6.33
CA MET A 158 11.62 4.75 -6.07
C MET A 158 11.39 6.23 -5.72
N ARG A 159 10.45 6.91 -6.38
CA ARG A 159 10.08 8.30 -6.04
C ARG A 159 9.58 8.39 -4.60
N VAL A 160 8.75 7.45 -4.16
CA VAL A 160 8.29 7.38 -2.76
C VAL A 160 9.45 7.16 -1.77
N VAL A 161 10.45 6.33 -2.10
CA VAL A 161 11.65 6.21 -1.25
C VAL A 161 12.39 7.55 -1.14
N ARG A 162 12.56 8.27 -2.25
CA ARG A 162 13.19 9.61 -2.25
C ARG A 162 12.37 10.61 -1.44
N LEU A 163 11.04 10.59 -1.58
CA LEU A 163 10.12 11.41 -0.81
C LEU A 163 10.32 11.23 0.69
N PHE A 164 10.47 9.99 1.17
CA PHE A 164 10.71 9.75 2.60
C PHE A 164 12.06 10.24 3.09
N ARG A 165 13.12 10.15 2.26
CA ARG A 165 14.42 10.75 2.60
C ARG A 165 14.31 12.28 2.70
N SER A 166 13.66 12.92 1.73
CA SER A 166 13.47 14.38 1.74
C SER A 166 12.54 14.83 2.87
N PHE A 167 11.51 14.04 3.21
CA PHE A 167 10.68 14.32 4.37
C PHE A 167 11.52 14.30 5.67
N ASP A 168 12.36 13.27 5.85
CA ASP A 168 13.23 13.14 7.02
C ASP A 168 14.27 14.27 7.12
N GLU A 169 14.83 14.69 5.98
CA GLU A 169 15.71 15.86 5.86
C GLU A 169 14.99 17.15 6.27
N LEU A 170 13.77 17.39 5.77
CA LEU A 170 12.99 18.57 6.14
C LEU A 170 12.70 18.60 7.64
N ILE A 171 12.31 17.47 8.23
CA ILE A 171 12.08 17.39 9.68
C ILE A 171 13.37 17.68 10.45
N THR A 172 14.52 17.25 9.93
CA THR A 172 15.83 17.58 10.52
C THR A 172 16.14 19.07 10.49
N LEU A 173 15.80 19.76 9.40
CA LEU A 173 15.92 21.22 9.32
C LEU A 173 15.00 21.92 10.32
N LEU A 174 13.75 21.45 10.46
CA LEU A 174 12.82 21.98 11.47
C LEU A 174 13.35 21.81 12.89
N ASP A 175 13.82 20.60 13.23
CA ASP A 175 14.37 20.32 14.56
C ASP A 175 15.63 21.15 14.82
N ARG A 176 16.45 21.42 13.79
CA ARG A 176 17.62 22.30 13.88
C ARG A 176 17.24 23.74 14.14
N LEU A 177 16.27 24.28 13.39
CA LEU A 177 15.76 25.63 13.62
C LEU A 177 15.16 25.77 15.02
N TRP A 178 14.41 24.78 15.47
CA TRP A 178 13.80 24.77 16.80
C TRP A 178 14.83 24.73 17.93
N LEU A 179 15.79 23.80 17.89
CA LEU A 179 16.81 23.66 18.93
C LEU A 179 17.78 24.84 18.99
N ASN A 180 17.96 25.56 17.88
CA ASN A 180 18.70 26.82 17.82
C ASN A 180 17.83 28.05 18.14
N ASN A 181 16.62 27.87 18.66
CA ASN A 181 15.71 28.93 19.07
C ASN A 181 15.35 29.93 17.95
N LEU A 182 15.32 29.45 16.70
CA LEU A 182 14.89 30.24 15.53
C LEU A 182 13.40 30.07 15.24
N PHE A 183 12.82 28.94 15.64
CA PHE A 183 11.41 28.60 15.49
C PHE A 183 10.80 28.25 16.85
N ASN A 184 9.53 28.63 17.05
CA ASN A 184 8.82 28.23 18.26
C ASN A 184 8.22 26.81 18.14
N GLN A 185 7.80 26.23 19.26
CA GLN A 185 7.27 24.86 19.29
C GLN A 185 6.00 24.71 18.44
N ASP A 186 5.08 25.66 18.50
CA ASP A 186 3.78 25.59 17.82
C ASP A 186 3.96 25.60 16.30
N GLU A 187 4.84 26.46 15.78
CA GLU A 187 5.20 26.54 14.37
C GLU A 187 5.77 25.21 13.85
N VAL A 188 6.62 24.56 14.64
CA VAL A 188 7.24 23.28 14.29
C VAL A 188 6.18 22.18 14.24
N ASP A 189 5.31 22.11 15.24
CA ASP A 189 4.27 21.08 15.32
C ASP A 189 3.19 21.23 14.24
N ASP A 190 2.80 22.47 13.92
CA ASP A 190 1.89 22.77 12.82
C ASP A 190 2.50 22.36 11.48
N TYR A 191 3.78 22.69 11.25
CA TYR A 191 4.48 22.29 10.03
C TYR A 191 4.54 20.78 9.89
N LYS A 192 4.95 20.07 10.96
CA LYS A 192 5.00 18.60 11.00
C LYS A 192 3.63 17.99 10.71
N THR A 193 2.56 18.53 11.31
CA THR A 193 1.19 18.07 11.10
C THR A 193 0.77 18.19 9.65
N ARG A 194 0.96 19.38 9.05
CA ARG A 194 0.62 19.65 7.66
C ARG A 194 1.31 18.69 6.69
N LEU A 195 2.60 18.43 6.88
CA LEU A 195 3.36 17.48 6.04
C LEU A 195 2.89 16.04 6.19
N ARG A 196 2.63 15.59 7.43
CA ARG A 196 2.10 14.24 7.68
C ARG A 196 0.75 14.05 7.00
N ASP A 197 -0.11 15.05 7.08
CA ASP A 197 -1.43 15.01 6.46
C ASP A 197 -1.33 15.01 4.93
N SER A 198 -0.41 15.80 4.35
CA SER A 198 -0.12 15.80 2.92
C SER A 198 0.28 14.41 2.40
N ILE A 199 1.24 13.77 3.07
CA ILE A 199 1.66 12.39 2.75
C ILE A 199 0.51 11.39 2.96
N ARG A 200 -0.24 11.50 4.05
CA ARG A 200 -1.36 10.60 4.34
C ARG A 200 -2.46 10.70 3.29
N ASN A 201 -2.78 11.91 2.83
CA ASN A 201 -3.76 12.15 1.78
C ASN A 201 -3.29 11.56 0.44
N MET A 202 -2.01 11.70 0.11
CA MET A 202 -1.40 11.05 -1.05
C MET A 202 -1.54 9.52 -0.98
N VAL A 203 -1.23 8.90 0.17
CA VAL A 203 -1.37 7.46 0.39
C VAL A 203 -2.81 6.99 0.14
N ASN A 204 -3.78 7.68 0.75
CA ASN A 204 -5.20 7.35 0.60
C ASN A 204 -5.68 7.48 -0.86
N THR A 205 -5.16 8.48 -1.57
CA THR A 205 -5.51 8.72 -2.97
C THR A 205 -4.93 7.63 -3.87
N LEU A 206 -3.66 7.23 -3.67
CA LEU A 206 -3.06 6.11 -4.39
C LEU A 206 -3.83 4.80 -4.18
N ASP A 207 -4.23 4.52 -2.94
CA ASP A 207 -4.97 3.30 -2.60
C ASP A 207 -6.37 3.27 -3.25
N ARG A 208 -7.07 4.41 -3.26
CA ARG A 208 -8.36 4.56 -3.96
C ARG A 208 -8.20 4.35 -5.47
N HIS A 209 -7.21 4.96 -6.10
CA HIS A 209 -6.93 4.76 -7.52
C HIS A 209 -6.58 3.30 -7.82
N ALA A 210 -5.75 2.66 -7.00
CA ALA A 210 -5.41 1.26 -7.16
C ALA A 210 -6.66 0.38 -7.08
N SER A 211 -7.54 0.62 -6.10
CA SER A 211 -8.80 -0.10 -5.95
C SER A 211 -9.73 0.10 -7.15
N ALA A 212 -9.86 1.33 -7.65
CA ALA A 212 -10.67 1.64 -8.83
C ALA A 212 -10.16 0.92 -10.09
N THR A 213 -8.83 0.82 -10.29
CA THR A 213 -8.29 0.07 -11.44
C THR A 213 -8.51 -1.44 -11.33
N VAL A 214 -8.62 -1.99 -10.11
CA VAL A 214 -8.96 -3.41 -9.92
C VAL A 214 -10.42 -3.65 -10.32
N GLU A 215 -11.33 -2.77 -9.90
CA GLU A 215 -12.75 -2.83 -10.27
C GLU A 215 -12.93 -2.70 -11.79
N GLU A 216 -12.31 -1.70 -12.40
CA GLU A 216 -12.36 -1.50 -13.86
C GLU A 216 -11.82 -2.72 -14.62
N LEU A 217 -10.73 -3.33 -14.14
CA LEU A 217 -10.16 -4.52 -14.76
C LEU A 217 -11.11 -5.73 -14.65
N ASN A 218 -11.76 -5.91 -13.51
CA ASN A 218 -12.74 -6.98 -13.29
C ASN A 218 -13.96 -6.80 -14.20
N ASP A 219 -14.48 -5.58 -14.33
CA ASP A 219 -15.61 -5.27 -15.20
C ASP A 219 -15.30 -5.54 -16.67
N ASN A 220 -14.11 -5.15 -17.13
CA ASN A 220 -13.69 -5.40 -18.52
C ASN A 220 -13.41 -6.88 -18.77
N ASN A 221 -12.91 -7.63 -17.79
CA ASN A 221 -12.80 -9.08 -17.89
C ASN A 221 -14.18 -9.74 -17.97
N GLY A 222 -15.15 -9.31 -17.17
CA GLY A 222 -16.52 -9.79 -17.21
C GLY A 222 -17.18 -9.55 -18.57
N LYS A 223 -17.08 -8.32 -19.09
CA LYS A 223 -17.59 -7.96 -20.43
C LYS A 223 -16.93 -8.78 -21.54
N ASN A 224 -15.62 -8.99 -21.50
CA ASN A 224 -14.94 -9.82 -22.50
C ASN A 224 -15.34 -11.30 -22.42
N ALA A 225 -15.59 -11.82 -21.21
CA ALA A 225 -16.11 -13.18 -21.04
C ALA A 225 -17.55 -13.33 -21.56
N ASP A 226 -18.38 -12.30 -21.37
CA ASP A 226 -19.75 -12.24 -21.88
C ASP A 226 -19.82 -12.10 -23.40
N VAL A 227 -18.83 -11.47 -24.04
CA VAL A 227 -18.71 -11.38 -25.51
C VAL A 227 -18.13 -12.66 -26.13
N ALA A 228 -17.26 -13.39 -25.41
CA ALA A 228 -16.75 -14.68 -25.85
C ALA A 228 -17.79 -15.82 -25.73
N SER A 229 -18.74 -15.71 -24.79
CA SER A 229 -19.79 -16.72 -24.58
C SER A 229 -20.82 -16.89 -25.73
N PRO A 230 -21.30 -15.85 -26.44
CA PRO A 230 -22.19 -15.99 -27.59
C PRO A 230 -21.49 -16.56 -28.83
N ALA A 231 -20.18 -16.31 -29.02
CA ALA A 231 -19.43 -16.87 -30.15
C ALA A 231 -19.31 -18.41 -30.09
N ASN A 232 -19.33 -18.99 -28.89
CA ASN A 232 -19.34 -20.45 -28.70
C ASN A 232 -20.72 -21.09 -28.93
N LYS A 233 -21.82 -20.31 -28.90
CA LYS A 233 -23.16 -20.82 -29.25
C LYS A 233 -23.35 -20.90 -30.76
N GLU A 234 -22.88 -19.90 -31.50
CA GLU A 234 -22.96 -19.89 -32.97
C GLU A 234 -22.06 -20.96 -33.60
N GLN A 235 -20.91 -21.30 -33.01
CA GLN A 235 -20.11 -22.45 -33.47
C GLN A 235 -20.73 -23.80 -33.12
N SER A 236 -21.49 -23.91 -32.02
CA SER A 236 -22.19 -25.15 -31.67
C SER A 236 -23.45 -25.40 -32.52
N GLU A 237 -24.13 -24.34 -32.98
CA GLU A 237 -25.29 -24.47 -33.89
C GLU A 237 -24.87 -24.68 -35.36
N ALA A 238 -23.71 -24.16 -35.77
CA ALA A 238 -23.17 -24.41 -37.11
C ALA A 238 -22.64 -25.84 -37.30
N GLU A 239 -22.08 -26.49 -36.27
CA GLU A 239 -21.69 -27.90 -36.33
C GLU A 239 -22.89 -28.85 -36.27
N ALA A 240 -23.95 -28.52 -35.51
CA ALA A 240 -25.15 -29.35 -35.43
C ALA A 240 -25.89 -29.46 -36.77
N THR A 241 -25.86 -28.40 -37.59
CA THR A 241 -26.58 -28.34 -38.88
C THR A 241 -25.84 -29.06 -40.02
N GLN A 242 -24.53 -29.35 -39.88
CA GLN A 242 -23.77 -30.08 -40.89
C GLN A 242 -23.77 -31.61 -40.70
N THR A 243 -24.08 -32.12 -39.51
CA THR A 243 -24.18 -33.57 -39.26
C THR A 243 -25.48 -34.21 -39.73
N GLU A 244 -26.57 -33.46 -39.91
CA GLU A 244 -27.86 -34.03 -40.35
C GLU A 244 -27.98 -34.21 -41.88
N SER A 245 -27.08 -33.65 -42.70
CA SER A 245 -27.15 -33.75 -44.17
C SER A 245 -26.31 -34.86 -44.80
N HIS A 246 -25.63 -35.71 -44.00
CA HIS A 246 -24.74 -36.76 -44.52
C HIS A 246 -25.14 -38.21 -44.18
N THR A 247 -26.40 -38.45 -43.79
CA THR A 247 -26.90 -39.82 -43.55
C THR A 247 -28.13 -40.15 -44.40
N GLU A 248 -28.04 -40.01 -45.72
CA GLU A 248 -28.97 -40.67 -46.64
C GLU A 248 -28.28 -40.91 -47.99
N ALA A 249 -27.74 -42.11 -48.15
CA ALA A 249 -27.41 -42.75 -49.42
C ALA A 249 -27.50 -44.26 -49.26
#